data_AF-A0A2S7VI16-F1
#
_entry.id   AF-A0A2S7VI16-F1
#
_cell.length_a   1.000
_cell.length_b   1.000
_cell.length_c   1.000
_cell.angle_alpha   90.00
_cell.angle_beta   90.00
_cell.angle_gamma   90.00
#
_symmetry.space_group_name_H-M   'P 1'
#
loop_
_entity.id
_entity.type
_entity.pdbx_description
1 polymer ?
#
loop_
_entity_poly.entity_id
_entity_poly.type
_entity_poly.pdbx_seq_one_letter_code
_entity_poly.pdbx_strand_id
1 'polypeptide(L)'
;MKNTNKWDVCFNAYTKECTRVAIFRESLKTIGLKFKLSLLLSIVLFVLFIFLAIYSAYKEDMHDYYTYLFFTVFSECISIFLFIKAQSIYTEKEYSEYELSQAPPENYKDQKARYLKFRRTLNLNQINSSHIEGILEILNTRILINENSGLGIEKVIGVLVTFSISILVATMKSLDLKIIALIGIAGICLFIFIYILIKLTPNKKEKLYELKYFLTIFANEERQQ
;
A
#
# COMPACT_ATOMS: atom_id res chain seq x y z
N MET A 1 -4.54 -18.02 30.46
CA MET A 1 -3.94 -16.92 29.68
C MET A 1 -2.74 -17.48 28.93
N LYS A 2 -2.72 -17.43 27.59
CA LYS A 2 -1.52 -17.83 26.84
C LYS A 2 -0.41 -16.83 27.19
N ASN A 3 0.74 -17.34 27.62
CA ASN A 3 1.95 -16.55 27.84
C ASN A 3 2.49 -16.12 26.46
N THR A 4 1.78 -15.22 25.78
CA THR A 4 2.17 -14.68 24.49
C THR A 4 3.36 -13.77 24.73
N ASN A 5 4.51 -14.14 24.15
CA ASN A 5 5.71 -13.33 24.16
C ASN A 5 5.37 -11.89 23.73
N LYS A 6 5.73 -10.91 24.56
CA LYS A 6 5.41 -9.48 24.32
C LYS A 6 6.00 -8.99 23.00
N TRP A 7 7.15 -9.53 22.61
CA TRP A 7 7.72 -9.32 21.28
C TRP A 7 6.77 -9.77 20.16
N ASP A 8 6.19 -10.96 20.27
CA ASP A 8 5.27 -11.49 19.26
C ASP A 8 3.98 -10.68 19.18
N VAL A 9 3.50 -10.15 20.31
CA VAL A 9 2.33 -9.25 20.34
C VAL A 9 2.66 -7.97 19.56
N CYS A 10 3.75 -7.28 19.88
CA CYS A 10 4.16 -6.06 19.18
C CYS A 10 4.44 -6.29 17.69
N PHE A 11 5.16 -7.37 17.38
CA PHE A 11 5.49 -7.70 16.00
C PHE A 11 4.27 -8.09 15.17
N ASN A 12 3.33 -8.87 15.72
CA ASN A 12 2.10 -9.24 15.01
C ASN A 12 1.13 -8.07 14.87
N ALA A 13 0.97 -7.25 15.92
CA ALA A 13 0.14 -6.04 15.87
C ALA A 13 0.56 -5.16 14.68
N TYR A 14 1.85 -4.95 14.51
CA TYR A 14 2.38 -4.18 13.39
C TYR A 14 2.30 -4.91 12.04
N THR A 15 2.81 -6.14 11.97
CA THR A 15 2.99 -6.84 10.67
C THR A 15 1.72 -7.44 10.08
N LYS A 16 0.68 -7.66 10.90
CA LYS A 16 -0.61 -8.22 10.45
C LYS A 16 -1.72 -7.17 10.51
N GLU A 17 -1.86 -6.48 11.62
CA GLU A 17 -3.06 -5.68 11.90
C GLU A 17 -2.92 -4.22 11.44
N CYS A 18 -1.70 -3.67 11.47
CA CYS A 18 -1.42 -2.28 11.08
C CYS A 18 -0.90 -2.16 9.64
N THR A 19 -1.13 -3.14 8.78
CA THR A 19 -0.76 -3.03 7.36
C THR A 19 -1.72 -2.10 6.62
N ARG A 20 -1.28 -1.41 5.55
CA ARG A 20 -2.18 -0.54 4.78
C ARG A 20 -3.34 -1.32 4.15
N VAL A 21 -3.12 -2.59 3.81
CA VAL A 21 -4.18 -3.51 3.34
C VAL A 21 -5.21 -3.77 4.45
N ALA A 22 -4.76 -4.02 5.68
CA ALA A 22 -5.66 -4.19 6.82
C ALA A 22 -6.46 -2.91 7.12
N ILE A 23 -5.79 -1.75 7.14
CA ILE A 23 -6.44 -0.44 7.31
C ILE A 23 -7.44 -0.18 6.19
N PHE A 24 -7.10 -0.48 4.93
CA PHE A 24 -8.01 -0.31 3.81
C PHE A 24 -9.22 -1.25 3.91
N ARG A 25 -9.00 -2.52 4.28
CA ARG A 25 -10.08 -3.49 4.50
C ARG A 25 -11.05 -3.03 5.60
N GLU A 26 -10.53 -2.43 6.66
CA GLU A 26 -11.35 -1.84 7.72
C GLU A 26 -12.05 -0.57 7.26
N SER A 27 -11.35 0.29 6.52
CA SER A 27 -11.94 1.49 5.92
C SER A 27 -13.12 1.13 5.04
N LEU A 28 -13.01 0.07 4.23
CA LEU A 28 -14.12 -0.44 3.45
C LEU A 28 -15.29 -0.87 4.34
N LYS A 29 -15.09 -1.45 5.53
CA LYS A 29 -16.23 -1.80 6.40
C LYS A 29 -17.00 -0.57 6.88
N THR A 30 -16.28 0.49 7.24
CA THR A 30 -16.83 1.72 7.85
C THR A 30 -17.56 2.63 6.86
N ILE A 31 -17.33 2.44 5.57
CA ILE A 31 -17.88 3.29 4.51
C ILE A 31 -19.25 2.79 4.01
N GLY A 32 -20.12 3.75 3.67
CA GLY A 32 -21.46 3.47 3.12
C GLY A 32 -21.44 2.76 1.77
N LEU A 33 -22.51 2.01 1.48
CA LEU A 33 -22.64 1.19 0.27
C LEU A 33 -22.46 2.01 -1.04
N LYS A 34 -22.99 3.24 -1.08
CA LYS A 34 -22.86 4.13 -2.24
C LYS A 34 -21.40 4.37 -2.63
N PHE A 35 -20.54 4.62 -1.65
CA PHE A 35 -19.12 4.92 -1.89
C PHE A 35 -18.34 3.66 -2.26
N LYS A 36 -18.68 2.49 -1.70
CA LYS A 36 -18.15 1.19 -2.15
C LYS A 36 -18.44 0.94 -3.62
N LEU A 37 -19.69 1.20 -4.03
CA LEU A 37 -20.11 1.07 -5.42
C LEU A 37 -19.34 2.05 -6.32
N SER A 38 -19.13 3.30 -5.89
CA SER A 38 -18.33 4.27 -6.65
C SER A 38 -16.88 3.82 -6.84
N LEU A 39 -16.23 3.29 -5.80
CA LEU A 39 -14.86 2.77 -5.88
C LEU A 39 -14.79 1.53 -6.78
N LEU A 40 -15.75 0.61 -6.66
CA LEU A 40 -15.80 -0.58 -7.51
C LEU A 40 -16.05 -0.19 -8.97
N LEU A 41 -16.97 0.74 -9.23
CA LEU A 41 -17.26 1.25 -10.55
C LEU A 41 -16.03 1.93 -11.18
N SER A 42 -15.27 2.73 -10.42
CA SER A 42 -14.07 3.39 -10.95
C SER A 42 -12.98 2.39 -11.35
N ILE A 43 -12.82 1.30 -10.59
CA ILE A 43 -11.89 0.22 -10.92
C ILE A 43 -12.36 -0.56 -12.17
N VAL A 44 -13.66 -0.87 -12.26
CA VAL A 44 -14.22 -1.55 -13.44
C VAL A 44 -14.05 -0.69 -14.70
N LEU A 45 -14.33 0.62 -14.60
CA LEU A 45 -14.13 1.56 -15.71
C LEU A 45 -12.65 1.66 -16.11
N PHE A 46 -11.72 1.68 -15.14
CA PHE A 46 -10.29 1.64 -15.44
C PHE A 46 -9.92 0.40 -16.27
N VAL A 47 -10.36 -0.79 -15.86
CA VAL A 47 -10.09 -2.05 -16.57
C VAL A 47 -10.77 -2.08 -17.95
N LEU A 48 -11.97 -1.52 -18.07
CA LEU A 48 -12.66 -1.44 -19.34
C LEU A 48 -11.93 -0.50 -20.31
N PHE A 49 -11.58 0.71 -19.89
CA PHE A 49 -10.95 1.71 -20.76
C PHE A 49 -9.53 1.34 -21.14
N ILE A 50 -8.77 0.67 -20.26
CA ILE A 50 -7.43 0.20 -20.64
C ILE A 50 -7.52 -0.92 -21.69
N PHE A 51 -8.51 -1.81 -21.58
CA PHE A 51 -8.77 -2.83 -22.59
C PHE A 51 -9.19 -2.20 -23.92
N LEU A 52 -10.11 -1.23 -23.89
CA LEU A 52 -10.56 -0.51 -25.09
C LEU A 52 -9.41 0.27 -25.74
N ALA A 53 -8.53 0.90 -24.96
CA ALA A 53 -7.34 1.57 -25.47
C ALA A 53 -6.41 0.57 -26.19
N ILE A 54 -6.12 -0.58 -25.59
CA ILE A 54 -5.31 -1.63 -26.22
C ILE A 54 -5.98 -2.15 -27.50
N TYR A 55 -7.30 -2.31 -27.49
CA TYR A 55 -8.06 -2.77 -28.64
C TYR A 55 -8.05 -1.74 -29.79
N SER A 56 -8.23 -0.45 -29.49
CA SER A 56 -8.12 0.63 -30.50
C SER A 56 -6.72 0.76 -31.06
N ALA A 57 -5.68 0.52 -30.24
CA ALA A 57 -4.30 0.45 -30.73
C ALA A 57 -4.13 -0.68 -31.76
N TYR A 58 -4.72 -1.85 -31.52
CA TYR A 58 -4.69 -2.98 -32.46
C TYR A 58 -5.46 -2.68 -33.76
N LYS A 59 -6.57 -1.94 -33.68
CA LYS A 59 -7.35 -1.51 -34.85
C LYS A 59 -6.79 -0.29 -35.58
N GLU A 60 -5.68 0.27 -35.11
CA GLU A 60 -5.07 1.50 -35.61
C GLU A 60 -5.99 2.74 -35.54
N ASP A 61 -7.02 2.72 -34.69
CA ASP A 61 -7.90 3.88 -34.46
C ASP A 61 -7.28 4.81 -33.40
N MET A 62 -6.59 5.84 -33.89
CA MET A 62 -5.88 6.78 -33.03
C MET A 62 -6.83 7.68 -32.23
N HIS A 63 -8.00 8.04 -32.76
CA HIS A 63 -8.92 8.94 -32.07
C HIS A 63 -9.55 8.24 -30.87
N ASP A 64 -10.01 7.02 -31.07
CA ASP A 64 -10.56 6.19 -30.00
C ASP A 64 -9.48 5.81 -28.98
N TYR A 65 -8.25 5.51 -29.44
CA TYR A 65 -7.13 5.21 -28.55
C TYR A 65 -6.88 6.33 -27.53
N TYR A 66 -6.70 7.58 -27.99
CA TYR A 66 -6.42 8.69 -27.08
C TYR A 66 -7.60 9.01 -26.17
N THR A 67 -8.82 8.84 -26.67
CA THR A 67 -10.05 9.02 -25.89
C THR A 67 -10.11 8.00 -24.74
N TYR A 68 -9.92 6.71 -25.02
CA TYR A 68 -9.93 5.67 -23.99
C TYR A 68 -8.74 5.78 -23.03
N LEU A 69 -7.56 6.19 -23.50
CA LEU A 69 -6.41 6.44 -22.64
C LEU A 69 -6.68 7.59 -21.65
N PHE A 70 -7.29 8.69 -22.11
CA PHE A 70 -7.71 9.78 -21.23
C PHE A 70 -8.68 9.29 -20.14
N PHE A 71 -9.71 8.52 -20.52
CA PHE A 71 -10.66 7.97 -19.55
C PHE A 71 -10.02 6.94 -18.59
N THR A 72 -8.98 6.23 -19.03
CA THR A 72 -8.18 5.33 -18.19
C THR A 72 -7.50 6.12 -17.07
N VAL A 73 -6.74 7.17 -17.44
CA VAL A 73 -6.04 8.03 -16.47
C VAL A 73 -7.04 8.74 -15.54
N PHE A 74 -8.16 9.21 -16.08
CA PHE A 74 -9.21 9.84 -15.28
C PHE A 74 -9.80 8.87 -14.24
N SER A 75 -10.09 7.63 -14.63
CA SER A 75 -10.61 6.60 -13.73
C SER A 75 -9.60 6.16 -12.67
N GLU A 76 -8.30 6.13 -13.01
CA GLU A 76 -7.21 5.91 -12.07
C GLU A 76 -7.17 7.00 -10.99
N CYS A 77 -7.17 8.27 -11.40
CA CYS A 77 -7.16 9.41 -10.47
C CYS A 77 -8.38 9.38 -9.51
N ILE A 78 -9.57 9.09 -10.03
CA ILE A 78 -10.78 8.95 -9.20
C ILE A 78 -10.63 7.80 -8.21
N SER A 79 -10.14 6.65 -8.65
CA SER A 79 -9.96 5.47 -7.79
C SER A 79 -9.00 5.77 -6.64
N ILE A 80 -7.89 6.44 -6.92
CA ILE A 80 -6.90 6.85 -5.90
C ILE A 80 -7.52 7.86 -4.94
N PHE A 81 -8.24 8.86 -5.45
CA PHE A 81 -8.91 9.86 -4.61
C PHE A 81 -9.94 9.21 -3.66
N LEU A 82 -10.78 8.32 -4.18
CA LEU A 82 -11.76 7.59 -3.38
C LEU A 82 -11.08 6.70 -2.33
N PHE A 83 -9.95 6.08 -2.67
CA PHE A 83 -9.14 5.30 -1.73
C PHE A 83 -8.61 6.16 -0.57
N ILE A 84 -8.04 7.33 -0.85
CA ILE A 84 -7.53 8.24 0.19
C ILE A 84 -8.67 8.75 1.08
N LYS A 85 -9.78 9.16 0.44
CA LYS A 85 -10.96 9.66 1.16
C LYS A 85 -11.58 8.58 2.04
N ALA A 86 -11.59 7.33 1.59
CA ALA A 86 -12.02 6.18 2.39
C ALA A 86 -11.24 6.07 3.70
N GLN A 87 -9.91 6.19 3.64
CA GLN A 87 -9.05 6.09 4.80
C GLN A 87 -9.19 7.28 5.75
N SER A 88 -9.39 8.49 5.24
CA SER A 88 -9.66 9.68 6.07
C SER A 88 -10.95 9.50 6.88
N ILE A 89 -12.04 9.12 6.21
CA ILE A 89 -13.34 8.88 6.86
C ILE A 89 -13.25 7.80 7.94
N TYR A 90 -12.48 6.74 7.68
CA TYR A 90 -12.23 5.70 8.67
C TYR A 90 -11.53 6.26 9.92
N THR A 91 -10.46 7.03 9.71
CA THR A 91 -9.64 7.58 10.79
C THR A 91 -10.44 8.56 11.66
N GLU A 92 -11.24 9.43 11.04
CA GLU A 92 -12.07 10.41 11.75
C GLU A 92 -13.23 9.77 12.54
N LYS A 93 -13.76 8.63 12.09
CA LYS A 93 -14.90 7.97 12.74
C LYS A 93 -14.50 6.96 13.81
N GLU A 94 -13.37 6.28 13.62
CA GLU A 94 -12.94 5.19 14.50
C GLU A 94 -12.20 5.69 15.75
N TYR A 95 -11.51 6.83 15.65
CA TYR A 95 -10.69 7.37 16.74
C TYR A 95 -11.29 8.64 17.32
N SER A 96 -11.21 8.77 18.64
CA SER A 96 -11.63 9.98 19.36
C SER A 96 -10.70 11.16 19.07
N GLU A 97 -11.17 12.40 19.28
CA GLU A 97 -10.34 13.61 19.12
C GLU A 97 -9.07 13.56 19.99
N TYR A 98 -9.17 12.97 21.18
CA TYR A 98 -8.04 12.74 22.06
C TYR A 98 -7.02 11.78 21.43
N GLU A 99 -7.46 10.63 20.89
CA GLU A 99 -6.55 9.70 20.22
C GLU A 99 -5.93 10.31 18.96
N LEU A 100 -6.71 11.07 18.19
CA LEU A 100 -6.22 11.80 17.00
C LEU A 100 -5.15 12.84 17.36
N SER A 101 -5.23 13.48 18.53
CA SER A 101 -4.22 14.42 19.01
C SER A 101 -2.87 13.76 19.31
N GLN A 102 -2.87 12.44 19.51
CA GLN A 102 -1.68 11.63 19.81
C GLN A 102 -1.13 10.96 18.53
N ALA A 103 -1.70 11.27 17.36
CA ALA A 103 -1.15 10.77 16.10
C ALA A 103 0.19 11.45 15.78
N PRO A 104 1.14 10.75 15.12
CA PRO A 104 2.37 11.36 14.64
C PRO A 104 2.07 12.54 13.72
N PRO A 105 2.90 13.61 13.71
CA PRO A 105 2.63 14.80 12.90
C PRO A 105 2.63 14.46 11.40
N GLU A 106 3.49 13.54 10.99
CA GLU A 106 3.62 13.06 9.62
C GLU A 106 2.53 12.05 9.26
N ASN A 107 1.94 12.21 8.07
CA ASN A 107 1.00 11.24 7.50
C ASN A 107 1.54 10.62 6.21
N TYR A 108 2.80 10.19 6.23
CA TYR A 108 3.38 9.48 5.10
C TYR A 108 2.80 8.05 5.04
N LYS A 109 2.27 7.63 3.89
CA LYS A 109 1.70 6.28 3.68
C LYS A 109 0.70 5.85 4.79
N ASP A 110 -0.23 6.71 5.19
CA ASP A 110 -1.26 6.40 6.22
C ASP A 110 -0.67 6.05 7.60
N GLN A 111 0.50 6.61 7.94
CA GLN A 111 1.18 6.38 9.21
C GLN A 111 0.32 6.70 10.42
N LYS A 112 -0.52 7.75 10.35
CA LYS A 112 -1.41 8.14 11.44
C LYS A 112 -2.38 7.02 11.83
N ALA A 113 -3.19 6.56 10.88
CA ALA A 113 -4.17 5.49 11.12
C ALA A 113 -3.52 4.18 11.59
N ARG A 114 -2.33 3.87 11.06
CA ARG A 114 -1.56 2.68 11.43
C ARG A 114 -0.99 2.78 12.84
N TYR A 115 -0.46 3.95 13.21
CA TYR A 115 0.04 4.20 14.56
C TYR A 115 -1.08 4.13 15.60
N LEU A 116 -2.22 4.78 15.34
CA LEU A 116 -3.35 4.78 16.28
C LEU A 116 -3.86 3.36 16.54
N LYS A 117 -3.94 2.53 15.49
CA LYS A 117 -4.31 1.12 15.63
C LYS A 117 -3.27 0.33 16.43
N PHE A 118 -1.99 0.56 16.13
CA PHE A 118 -0.87 -0.08 16.82
C PHE A 118 -0.91 0.25 18.32
N ARG A 119 -1.06 1.54 18.66
CA ARG A 119 -1.19 2.06 20.02
C ARG A 119 -2.36 1.43 20.78
N ARG A 120 -3.55 1.40 20.17
CA ARG A 120 -4.73 0.74 20.78
C ARG A 120 -4.46 -0.74 21.07
N THR A 121 -3.77 -1.42 20.15
CA THR A 121 -3.41 -2.84 20.32
C THR A 121 -2.40 -3.03 21.46
N LEU A 122 -1.40 -2.14 21.59
CA LEU A 122 -0.44 -2.18 22.71
C LEU A 122 -1.13 -1.94 24.06
N ASN A 123 -2.01 -0.94 24.14
CA ASN A 123 -2.76 -0.62 25.36
C ASN A 123 -3.67 -1.78 25.80
N LEU A 124 -4.40 -2.38 24.85
CA LEU A 124 -5.26 -3.55 25.11
C LEU A 124 -4.46 -4.76 25.64
N ASN A 125 -3.20 -4.90 25.26
CA ASN A 125 -2.31 -5.97 25.71
C ASN A 125 -1.41 -5.57 26.90
N GLN A 126 -1.66 -4.41 27.53
CA GLN A 126 -0.94 -3.92 28.70
C GLN A 126 0.59 -3.90 28.49
N ILE A 127 1.02 -3.39 27.32
CA ILE A 127 2.44 -3.22 27.00
C ILE A 127 2.92 -1.86 27.49
N ASN A 128 3.64 -1.86 28.61
CA ASN A 128 4.22 -0.64 29.19
C ASN A 128 5.61 -0.32 28.60
N SER A 129 6.09 0.91 28.81
CA SER A 129 7.42 1.40 28.41
C SER A 129 8.59 0.46 28.78
N SER A 130 8.57 -0.15 29.96
CA SER A 130 9.62 -1.10 30.41
C SER A 130 9.77 -2.34 29.51
N HIS A 131 8.71 -2.74 28.82
CA HIS A 131 8.76 -3.86 27.86
C HIS A 131 9.29 -3.42 26.50
N ILE A 132 9.19 -2.13 26.17
CA ILE A 132 9.54 -1.60 24.86
C ILE A 132 11.06 -1.49 24.71
N GLU A 133 11.79 -1.18 25.78
CA GLU A 133 13.25 -1.07 25.73
C GLU A 133 13.91 -2.37 25.25
N GLY A 134 13.51 -3.52 25.81
CA GLY A 134 14.00 -4.83 25.36
C GLY A 134 13.55 -5.20 23.94
N ILE A 135 12.36 -4.75 23.51
CA ILE A 135 11.86 -4.97 22.15
C ILE A 135 12.64 -4.12 21.13
N LEU A 136 12.98 -2.88 21.49
CA LEU A 136 13.78 -1.98 20.65
C LEU A 136 15.20 -2.53 20.43
N GLU A 137 15.79 -3.14 21.45
CA GLU A 137 17.09 -3.80 21.31
C GLU A 137 17.04 -4.95 20.29
N ILE A 138 16.08 -5.86 20.42
CA ILE A 138 15.85 -6.96 19.47
C ILE A 138 15.61 -6.43 18.05
N LEU A 139 14.86 -5.33 17.94
CA LEU A 139 14.55 -4.71 16.65
C LEU A 139 15.79 -4.09 16.00
N ASN A 140 16.65 -3.43 16.78
CA ASN A 140 17.92 -2.89 16.29
C ASN A 140 18.84 -4.01 15.77
N THR A 141 18.93 -5.13 16.51
CA THR A 141 19.69 -6.31 16.05
C THR A 141 19.12 -6.86 14.74
N ARG A 142 17.79 -6.95 14.60
CA ARG A 142 17.15 -7.40 13.35
C ARG A 142 17.37 -6.45 12.18
N ILE A 143 17.40 -5.13 12.44
CA ILE A 143 17.73 -4.14 11.41
C ILE A 143 19.16 -4.37 10.93
N LEU A 144 20.14 -4.48 11.84
CA LEU A 144 21.54 -4.74 11.50
C LEU A 144 21.73 -6.04 10.70
N ILE A 145 21.05 -7.13 11.11
CA ILE A 145 21.09 -8.39 10.36
C ILE A 145 20.51 -8.21 8.95
N ASN A 146 19.39 -7.49 8.83
CA ASN A 146 18.71 -7.31 7.55
C ASN A 146 19.44 -6.35 6.60
N GLU A 147 20.26 -5.42 7.13
CA GLU A 147 21.16 -4.58 6.34
C GLU A 147 22.33 -5.38 5.75
N ASN A 148 22.74 -6.43 6.45
CA ASN A 148 23.81 -7.34 6.00
C ASN A 148 23.30 -8.51 5.16
N SER A 149 22.00 -8.84 5.21
CA SER A 149 21.37 -9.83 4.34
C SER A 149 20.95 -9.22 3.02
N GLY A 150 21.92 -8.85 2.19
CA GLY A 150 21.65 -8.46 0.80
C GLY A 150 21.00 -9.60 0.00
N LEU A 151 20.25 -9.22 -1.03
CA LEU A 151 19.85 -10.04 -2.19
C LEU A 151 18.59 -10.90 -2.03
N GLY A 152 17.43 -10.28 -2.26
CA GLY A 152 16.18 -10.99 -2.60
C GLY A 152 15.32 -10.30 -3.65
N ILE A 153 15.45 -8.98 -3.80
CA ILE A 153 14.59 -8.17 -4.67
C ILE A 153 15.03 -8.26 -6.14
N GLU A 154 16.32 -8.49 -6.41
CA GLU A 154 16.87 -8.60 -7.78
C GLU A 154 16.28 -9.77 -8.58
N LYS A 155 15.93 -10.89 -7.92
CA LYS A 155 15.38 -12.06 -8.61
C LYS A 155 13.97 -11.84 -9.17
N VAL A 156 13.12 -11.12 -8.44
CA VAL A 156 11.72 -10.87 -8.87
C VAL A 156 11.69 -9.82 -9.99
N ILE A 157 12.53 -8.79 -9.89
CA ILE A 157 12.69 -7.79 -10.95
C ILE A 157 13.25 -8.44 -12.22
N GLY A 158 14.25 -9.32 -12.08
CA GLY A 158 14.79 -10.10 -13.19
C GLY A 158 13.72 -10.90 -13.93
N VAL A 159 12.88 -11.64 -13.21
CA VAL A 159 11.77 -12.43 -13.81
C VAL A 159 10.77 -11.53 -14.55
N LEU A 160 10.34 -10.41 -13.94
CA LEU A 160 9.41 -9.45 -14.55
C LEU A 160 9.98 -8.82 -15.83
N VAL A 161 11.27 -8.48 -15.82
CA VAL A 161 11.96 -7.91 -16.99
C VAL A 161 12.03 -8.95 -18.10
N THR A 162 12.45 -10.19 -17.81
CA THR A 162 12.49 -11.27 -18.82
C THR A 162 11.11 -11.61 -19.38
N PHE A 163 10.07 -11.62 -18.55
CA PHE A 163 8.70 -11.88 -19.00
C PHE A 163 8.19 -10.77 -19.92
N SER A 164 8.45 -9.50 -19.56
CA SER A 164 8.08 -8.34 -20.38
C SER A 164 8.80 -8.32 -21.72
N ILE A 165 10.10 -8.65 -21.74
CA ILE A 165 10.89 -8.78 -22.97
C ILE A 165 10.35 -9.94 -23.84
N SER A 166 9.96 -11.06 -23.23
CA SER A 166 9.43 -12.21 -23.97
C SER A 166 8.09 -11.89 -24.65
N ILE A 167 7.20 -11.17 -23.96
CA ILE A 167 5.94 -10.68 -24.55
C ILE A 167 6.23 -9.68 -25.67
N LEU A 168 7.14 -8.73 -25.44
CA LEU A 168 7.52 -7.72 -26.44
C LEU A 168 8.05 -8.39 -27.73
N VAL A 169 9.00 -9.33 -27.60
CA VAL A 169 9.58 -10.07 -28.72
C VAL A 169 8.53 -10.93 -29.45
N ALA A 170 7.60 -11.55 -28.71
CA ALA A 170 6.50 -12.29 -29.32
C ALA A 170 5.57 -11.36 -30.13
N THR A 171 5.25 -10.19 -29.60
CA THR A 171 4.39 -9.20 -30.28
C THR A 171 5.06 -8.52 -31.47
N MET A 172 6.38 -8.30 -31.44
CA MET A 172 7.16 -7.74 -32.56
C MET A 172 7.15 -8.61 -33.82
N LYS A 173 6.90 -9.92 -33.70
CA LYS A 173 6.77 -10.80 -34.87
C LYS A 173 5.44 -10.62 -35.62
N SER A 174 4.44 -10.04 -34.98
CA SER A 174 3.06 -10.01 -35.47
C SER A 174 2.47 -8.61 -35.64
N LEU A 175 3.10 -7.58 -35.08
CA LEU A 175 2.56 -6.22 -35.00
C LEU A 175 3.58 -5.18 -35.44
N ASP A 176 3.09 -4.08 -36.00
CA ASP A 176 3.90 -2.92 -36.33
C ASP A 176 4.45 -2.24 -35.05
N LEU A 177 5.65 -1.69 -35.15
CA LEU A 177 6.40 -1.08 -34.06
C LEU A 177 5.62 0.09 -33.42
N LYS A 178 4.79 0.79 -34.22
CA LYS A 178 3.87 1.82 -33.75
C LYS A 178 2.78 1.28 -32.81
N ILE A 179 2.17 0.15 -33.15
CA ILE A 179 1.12 -0.49 -32.33
C ILE A 179 1.73 -0.96 -31.00
N ILE A 180 2.93 -1.52 -31.06
CA ILE A 180 3.67 -1.99 -29.88
C ILE A 180 3.98 -0.84 -28.93
N ALA A 181 4.37 0.32 -29.45
CA ALA A 181 4.61 1.52 -28.63
C ALA A 181 3.32 2.00 -27.92
N LEU A 182 2.18 1.98 -28.60
CA LEU A 182 0.88 2.35 -28.02
C LEU A 182 0.44 1.38 -26.93
N ILE A 183 0.57 0.07 -27.17
CA ILE A 183 0.31 -0.95 -26.15
C ILE A 183 1.25 -0.74 -24.94
N GLY A 184 2.51 -0.39 -25.17
CA GLY A 184 3.47 -0.05 -24.14
C GLY A 184 3.02 1.12 -23.25
N ILE A 185 2.51 2.20 -23.86
CA ILE A 185 2.00 3.37 -23.11
C ILE A 185 0.80 3.00 -22.24
N ALA A 186 -0.17 2.27 -22.79
CA ALA A 186 -1.30 1.77 -21.99
C ALA A 186 -0.83 0.83 -20.87
N GLY A 187 0.15 -0.03 -21.16
CA GLY A 187 0.80 -0.90 -20.17
C GLY A 187 1.47 -0.13 -19.04
N ILE A 188 2.09 1.02 -19.32
CA ILE A 188 2.67 1.89 -18.28
C ILE A 188 1.59 2.38 -17.31
N CYS A 189 0.40 2.76 -17.77
CA CYS A 189 -0.71 3.12 -16.88
C CYS A 189 -1.10 1.95 -15.96
N LEU A 190 -1.16 0.72 -16.48
CA LEU A 190 -1.40 -0.47 -15.66
C LEU A 190 -0.29 -0.67 -14.61
N PHE A 191 0.97 -0.51 -15.02
CA PHE A 191 2.11 -0.65 -14.11
C PHE A 191 2.13 0.42 -13.04
N ILE A 192 1.79 1.68 -13.36
CA ILE A 192 1.67 2.76 -12.37
C ILE A 192 0.56 2.45 -11.37
N PHE A 193 -0.61 2.03 -11.86
CA PHE A 193 -1.73 1.65 -11.00
C PHE A 193 -1.37 0.50 -10.06
N ILE A 194 -0.79 -0.58 -10.61
CA ILE A 194 -0.31 -1.72 -9.82
C ILE A 194 0.80 -1.30 -8.86
N TYR A 195 1.74 -0.44 -9.27
CA TYR A 195 2.82 0.04 -8.43
C TYR A 195 2.29 0.84 -7.24
N ILE A 196 1.28 1.70 -7.43
CA ILE A 196 0.61 2.44 -6.35
C ILE A 196 -0.05 1.46 -5.37
N LEU A 197 -0.70 0.40 -5.88
CA LEU A 197 -1.28 -0.66 -5.05
C LEU A 197 -0.20 -1.50 -4.33
N ILE A 198 0.93 -1.81 -4.96
CA ILE A 198 2.03 -2.57 -4.34
C ILE A 198 2.77 -1.73 -3.31
N LYS A 199 2.94 -0.41 -3.52
CA LYS A 199 3.44 0.53 -2.51
C LYS A 199 2.55 0.64 -1.27
N LEU A 200 1.38 -0.01 -1.25
CA LEU A 200 0.61 -0.24 -0.03
C LEU A 200 1.28 -1.24 0.92
N THR A 201 2.19 -2.10 0.44
CA THR A 201 2.90 -3.07 1.28
C THR A 201 4.34 -2.59 1.52
N PRO A 202 4.69 -2.11 2.72
CA PRO A 202 6.05 -1.65 2.99
C PRO A 202 7.04 -2.81 2.85
N ASN A 203 8.22 -2.50 2.32
CA ASN A 203 9.29 -3.50 2.18
C ASN A 203 9.76 -3.96 3.58
N LYS A 204 10.42 -5.13 3.69
CA LYS A 204 10.91 -5.66 4.99
C LYS A 204 11.75 -4.65 5.76
N LYS A 205 12.62 -3.90 5.07
CA LYS A 205 13.43 -2.82 5.69
C LYS A 205 12.54 -1.71 6.21
N GLU A 206 11.67 -1.13 5.37
CA GLU A 206 10.71 -0.09 5.78
C GLU A 206 9.85 -0.53 6.97
N LYS A 207 9.39 -1.80 6.97
CA LYS A 207 8.63 -2.39 8.07
C LYS A 207 9.36 -2.31 9.41
N LEU A 208 10.64 -2.68 9.44
CA LEU A 208 11.43 -2.69 10.68
C LEU A 208 11.69 -1.28 11.21
N TYR A 209 12.02 -0.32 10.34
CA TYR A 209 12.24 1.07 10.74
C TYR A 209 10.96 1.75 11.20
N GLU A 210 9.84 1.49 10.53
CA GLU A 210 8.56 2.05 10.91
C GLU A 210 8.02 1.44 12.21
N LEU A 211 8.25 0.15 12.46
CA LEU A 211 7.99 -0.46 13.77
C LEU A 211 8.86 0.19 14.86
N LYS A 212 10.13 0.47 14.57
CA LYS A 212 11.03 1.16 15.50
C LYS A 212 10.50 2.55 15.83
N TYR A 213 10.08 3.27 14.79
CA TYR A 213 9.49 4.59 14.92
C TYR A 213 8.23 4.57 15.81
N PHE A 214 7.27 3.67 15.55
CA PHE A 214 6.04 3.57 16.34
C PHE A 214 6.31 3.20 17.80
N LEU A 215 7.20 2.25 18.08
CA LEU A 215 7.59 1.89 19.45
C LEU A 215 8.29 3.05 20.16
N THR A 216 9.08 3.84 19.45
CA THR A 216 9.78 4.99 20.03
C THR A 216 8.82 6.10 20.43
N ILE A 217 7.82 6.41 19.57
CA ILE A 217 6.79 7.41 19.89
C ILE A 217 6.00 6.96 21.13
N PHE A 218 5.52 5.71 21.13
CA PHE A 218 4.73 5.17 22.23
C PHE A 218 5.50 5.20 23.56
N ALA A 219 6.78 4.81 23.57
CA ALA A 219 7.62 4.85 24.77
C ALA A 219 7.91 6.27 25.27
N ASN A 220 7.85 7.28 24.40
CA ASN A 220 7.97 8.68 24.79
C ASN A 220 6.66 9.23 25.35
N GLU A 221 5.51 8.85 24.76
CA GLU A 221 4.18 9.20 25.28
C GLU A 221 3.97 8.66 26.70
N GLU A 222 4.29 7.38 26.95
CA GLU A 222 4.17 6.75 28.27
C GLU A 222 5.11 7.37 29.32
N ARG A 223 6.22 7.98 28.91
CA ARG A 223 7.13 8.68 29.83
C ARG A 223 6.65 10.08 30.19
N GLN A 224 5.71 10.65 29.43
CA GLN A 224 5.16 11.99 29.63
C GLN A 224 3.81 11.96 30.36
N GLN A 225 3.21 10.78 30.55
CA GLN A 225 2.01 10.53 31.34
C GLN A 225 2.36 10.18 32.79
#